data_AF-A0A7S2LHB8-F1
#
_entry.id   AF-A0A7S2LHB8-F1
#
_cell.length_a   1.000
_cell.length_b   1.000
_cell.length_c   1.000
_cell.angle_alpha   90.00
_cell.angle_beta   90.00
_cell.angle_gamma   90.00
#
_symmetry.space_group_name_H-M   'P 1'
#
loop_
_entity.id
_entity.type
_entity.pdbx_description
1 polymer ?
#
loop_
_entity_poly.entity_id
_entity_poly.type
_entity_poly.pdbx_seq_one_letter_code
_entity_poly.pdbx_strand_id
1 'polypeptide(L)'
;VTLTRARNLSEVPFPFPHVQLLTAVLVVHSLLTLVLMQVVLSSSVLAASVTFLTTFTFWGINYIAVEIESPFGNDPNDLPLHRLQEDFNASLWALLDRRAQKPAAFSFVKRRDRVYQTRS
;
A
#
# COMPACT_ATOMS: atom_id res chain seq x y z
N VAL A 1 -12.80 -8.43 -11.08
CA VAL A 1 -12.05 -7.30 -11.70
C VAL A 1 -10.71 -7.05 -10.96
N THR A 2 -10.10 -8.08 -10.36
CA THR A 2 -9.20 -7.83 -9.21
C THR A 2 -7.74 -8.25 -9.46
N LEU A 3 -7.49 -9.38 -10.15
CA LEU A 3 -6.12 -9.88 -10.41
C LEU A 3 -5.37 -9.09 -11.49
N THR A 4 -6.03 -8.73 -12.60
CA THR A 4 -5.40 -7.96 -13.68
C THR A 4 -4.96 -6.57 -13.20
N ARG A 5 -5.67 -5.99 -12.23
CA ARG A 5 -5.29 -4.70 -11.62
C ARG A 5 -4.08 -4.85 -10.70
N ALA A 6 -4.04 -5.89 -9.87
CA ALA A 6 -2.89 -6.18 -9.02
C ALA A 6 -1.63 -6.47 -9.86
N ARG A 7 -1.79 -7.27 -10.94
CA ARG A 7 -0.70 -7.55 -11.88
C ARG A 7 -0.21 -6.31 -12.61
N ASN A 8 -1.11 -5.43 -13.07
CA ASN A 8 -0.71 -4.17 -13.69
C ASN A 8 0.04 -3.25 -12.73
N LEU A 9 -0.26 -3.28 -11.43
CA LEU A 9 0.44 -2.51 -10.41
C LEU A 9 1.86 -3.05 -10.14
N SER A 10 2.07 -4.38 -10.21
CA SER A 10 3.39 -5.00 -10.07
C SER A 10 4.24 -4.94 -11.35
N GLU A 11 3.60 -5.00 -12.53
CA GLU A 11 4.30 -5.04 -13.83
C GLU A 11 4.74 -3.67 -14.35
N VAL A 12 4.16 -2.58 -13.83
CA VAL A 12 4.58 -1.20 -14.15
C VAL A 12 5.25 -0.60 -12.91
N PRO A 13 6.51 -0.99 -12.60
CA PRO A 13 7.24 -0.36 -11.52
C PRO A 13 7.38 1.13 -11.79
N PHE A 14 7.39 1.93 -10.73
CA PHE A 14 7.64 3.35 -10.86
C PHE A 14 8.99 3.56 -11.59
N PRO A 15 9.08 4.45 -12.59
CA PRO A 15 10.23 4.46 -13.46
C PRO A 15 11.48 4.88 -12.68
N PHE A 16 12.53 4.07 -12.77
CA PHE A 16 13.79 4.30 -12.07
C PHE A 16 14.37 5.73 -12.21
N PRO A 17 14.33 6.37 -13.41
CA PRO A 17 14.81 7.74 -13.55
C PRO A 17 14.06 8.76 -12.69
N HIS A 18 12.79 8.53 -12.37
CA HIS A 18 12.01 9.43 -11.53
C HIS A 18 12.46 9.36 -10.07
N VAL A 19 12.73 8.16 -9.53
CA VAL A 19 13.28 8.00 -8.17
C VAL A 19 14.64 8.67 -8.05
N GLN A 20 15.49 8.52 -9.09
CA GLN A 20 16.79 9.17 -9.15
C GLN A 20 16.67 10.70 -9.15
N LEU A 21 15.76 11.24 -9.97
CA LEU A 21 15.52 12.68 -10.03
C LEU A 21 15.00 13.21 -8.69
N LEU A 22 14.03 12.53 -8.07
CA LEU A 22 13.48 12.91 -6.77
C LEU A 22 14.58 12.95 -5.70
N THR A 23 15.40 11.90 -5.64
CA THR A 23 16.53 11.81 -4.72
C THR A 23 17.56 12.92 -4.97
N ALA A 24 17.89 13.20 -6.24
CA ALA A 24 18.81 14.27 -6.59
C ALA A 24 18.27 15.65 -6.18
N VAL A 25 16.98 15.92 -6.40
CA VAL A 25 16.32 17.15 -5.95
C VAL A 25 16.33 17.25 -4.43
N LEU A 26 16.09 16.17 -3.69
CA LEU A 26 16.20 16.15 -2.22
C LEU A 26 17.60 16.46 -1.72
N VAL A 27 18.64 15.93 -2.38
CA VAL A 27 20.04 16.24 -2.05
C VAL A 27 20.31 17.73 -2.27
N VAL A 28 19.91 18.28 -3.42
CA VAL A 28 20.06 19.71 -3.72
C VAL A 28 19.29 20.57 -2.72
N HIS A 29 18.04 20.21 -2.42
CA HIS A 29 17.23 20.89 -1.41
C HIS A 29 17.91 20.88 -0.04
N SER A 30 18.48 19.76 0.38
CA SER A 30 19.15 19.62 1.68
C SER A 30 20.36 20.55 1.79
N LEU A 31 21.18 20.62 0.73
CA LEU A 31 22.34 21.52 0.67
C LEU A 31 21.94 22.99 0.62
N LEU A 32 20.93 23.33 -0.19
CA LEU A 32 20.43 24.70 -0.29
C LEU A 32 19.81 25.17 1.02
N THR A 33 18.98 24.35 1.68
CA THR A 33 18.38 24.70 2.97
C THR A 33 19.43 24.93 4.05
N LEU A 34 20.56 24.20 4.05
CA LEU A 34 21.66 24.45 4.98
C LEU A 34 22.26 25.85 4.79
N VAL A 35 22.56 26.23 3.54
CA VAL A 35 23.16 27.53 3.23
C VAL A 35 22.16 28.67 3.50
N LEU A 36 20.92 28.51 3.05
CA LEU A 36 19.90 29.55 3.15
C LEU A 36 19.50 29.83 4.59
N MET A 37 19.32 28.81 5.43
CA MET A 37 18.91 29.03 6.83
C MET A 37 19.98 29.75 7.63
N GLN A 38 21.26 29.51 7.35
CA GLN A 38 22.37 30.23 7.98
C GLN A 38 22.42 31.71 7.57
N VAL A 39 21.98 32.06 6.35
CA VAL A 39 21.94 33.46 5.89
C VAL A 39 20.69 34.18 6.41
N VAL A 40 19.56 33.50 6.51
CA VAL A 40 18.27 34.09 6.91
C VAL A 40 18.18 34.28 8.43
N LEU A 41 18.72 33.35 9.22
CA LEU A 41 18.60 33.35 10.67
C LEU A 41 19.89 33.84 11.32
N SER A 42 19.78 34.84 12.19
CA SER A 42 20.93 35.35 12.95
C SER A 42 21.44 34.36 14.01
N SER A 43 20.57 33.47 14.51
CA SER A 43 20.92 32.45 15.49
C SER A 43 21.32 31.15 14.81
N SER A 44 22.60 30.76 14.92
CA SER A 44 23.11 29.53 14.33
C SER A 44 22.48 28.27 14.91
N VAL A 45 22.10 28.28 16.20
CA VAL A 45 21.42 27.14 16.84
C VAL A 45 20.02 26.94 16.25
N LEU A 46 19.30 28.04 16.02
CA LEU A 46 17.96 27.98 15.45
C LEU A 46 18.01 27.59 13.97
N ALA A 47 19.00 28.10 13.22
CA ALA A 47 19.26 27.70 11.85
C ALA A 47 19.52 26.20 11.72
N ALA A 48 20.44 25.66 12.54
CA ALA A 48 20.74 24.23 12.54
C ALA A 48 19.52 23.37 12.91
N SER A 49 18.72 23.80 13.88
CA SER A 49 17.51 23.08 14.31
C SER A 49 16.46 23.03 13.21
N VAL A 50 16.21 24.15 12.54
CA VAL A 50 15.25 24.23 11.43
C VAL A 50 15.73 23.42 10.24
N THR A 51 16.99 23.57 9.82
CA THR A 51 17.56 22.78 8.73
C THR A 51 17.47 21.28 9.02
N PHE A 52 17.84 20.84 10.22
CA PHE A 52 17.74 19.44 10.60
C PHE A 52 16.30 18.93 10.50
N LEU A 53 15.34 19.65 11.10
CA LEU A 53 13.94 19.23 11.11
C LEU A 53 13.36 19.16 9.70
N THR A 54 13.62 20.16 8.86
CA THR A 54 13.15 20.20 7.47
C THR A 54 13.76 19.07 6.64
N THR A 55 15.08 18.94 6.65
CA THR A 55 15.78 17.88 5.91
C THR A 55 15.36 16.49 6.38
N PHE A 56 15.31 16.25 7.70
CA PHE A 56 14.86 14.98 8.26
C PHE A 56 13.44 14.62 7.81
N THR A 57 12.52 15.58 7.84
CA THR A 57 11.12 15.35 7.44
C THR A 57 11.02 14.98 5.97
N PHE A 58 11.68 15.71 5.07
CA PHE A 58 11.64 15.41 3.64
C PHE A 58 12.26 14.06 3.30
N TRP A 59 13.42 13.73 3.89
CA TRP A 59 14.03 12.42 3.70
C TRP A 59 13.16 11.29 4.28
N GLY A 60 12.56 11.50 5.46
CA GLY A 60 11.63 10.55 6.05
C GLY A 60 10.44 10.26 5.14
N ILE A 61 9.82 11.28 4.57
CA ILE A 61 8.72 11.13 3.60
C ILE A 61 9.19 10.36 2.36
N ASN A 62 10.37 10.66 1.83
CA ASN A 62 10.93 9.95 0.68
C ASN A 62 11.12 8.45 0.96
N TYR A 63 11.64 8.09 2.14
CA TYR A 63 11.79 6.68 2.51
C TYR A 63 10.45 5.97 2.70
N ILE A 64 9.48 6.62 3.33
CA ILE A 64 8.12 6.06 3.48
C ILE A 64 7.47 5.85 2.10
N ALA A 65 7.65 6.79 1.18
CA ALA A 65 7.13 6.66 -0.18
C ALA A 65 7.73 5.44 -0.91
N VAL A 66 9.06 5.26 -0.81
CA VAL A 66 9.76 4.12 -1.40
C VAL A 66 9.23 2.78 -0.85
N GLU A 67 8.97 2.70 0.46
CA GLU A 67 8.38 1.50 1.07
C GLU A 67 6.99 1.20 0.49
N ILE A 68 6.13 2.21 0.39
CA ILE A 68 4.75 2.05 -0.08
C ILE A 68 4.68 1.70 -1.57
N GLU A 69 5.68 2.10 -2.36
CA GLU A 69 5.77 1.80 -3.79
C GLU A 69 6.02 0.30 -4.07
N SER A 70 6.49 -0.49 -3.09
CA SER A 70 6.80 -1.92 -3.25
C SER A 70 5.97 -2.83 -2.33
N PRO A 71 4.63 -2.85 -2.43
CA PRO A 71 3.74 -3.52 -1.47
C PRO A 71 3.78 -5.08 -1.51
N PHE A 72 4.55 -5.65 -2.45
CA PHE A 72 4.67 -7.09 -2.70
C PHE A 72 6.05 -7.63 -2.29
N GLY A 73 6.82 -6.87 -1.50
CA GLY A 73 8.12 -7.28 -1.00
C GLY A 73 8.03 -8.32 0.13
N ASN A 74 9.05 -8.31 0.99
CA ASN A 74 9.15 -9.19 2.17
C ASN A 74 9.23 -8.41 3.48
N ASP A 75 8.97 -7.10 3.46
CA ASP A 75 9.04 -6.25 4.62
C ASP A 75 7.83 -6.48 5.55
N PRO A 76 7.94 -6.22 6.86
CA PRO A 76 6.86 -6.47 7.81
C PRO A 76 5.55 -5.74 7.48
N ASN A 77 5.62 -4.66 6.71
CA ASN A 77 4.48 -3.84 6.30
C ASN A 77 3.93 -4.21 4.91
N ASP A 78 4.51 -5.22 4.25
CA ASP A 78 4.04 -5.70 2.95
C ASP A 78 2.79 -6.58 3.05
N LEU A 79 2.15 -6.81 1.91
CA LEU A 79 1.03 -7.73 1.81
C LEU A 79 1.48 -9.15 2.21
N PRO A 80 0.73 -9.86 3.07
CA PRO A 80 1.07 -11.21 3.51
C PRO A 80 0.73 -12.23 2.42
N LEU A 81 1.54 -12.25 1.35
CA LEU A 81 1.30 -13.06 0.15
C LEU A 81 1.20 -14.55 0.46
N HIS A 82 1.98 -15.03 1.44
CA HIS A 82 1.92 -16.42 1.86
C HIS A 82 0.54 -16.81 2.42
N ARG A 83 -0.01 -16.00 3.33
CA ARG A 83 -1.36 -16.23 3.88
C ARG A 83 -2.42 -16.11 2.81
N LEU A 84 -2.28 -15.14 1.91
CA LEU A 84 -3.19 -14.97 0.79
C LEU A 84 -3.22 -16.21 -0.12
N GLN A 85 -2.06 -16.83 -0.33
CA GLN A 85 -1.92 -18.06 -1.09
C GLN A 85 -2.51 -19.28 -0.34
N GLU A 86 -2.33 -19.37 0.97
CA GLU A 86 -2.96 -20.40 1.80
C GLU A 86 -4.50 -20.32 1.74
N ASP A 87 -5.06 -19.13 1.90
CA ASP A 87 -6.52 -18.89 1.80
C ASP A 87 -7.06 -19.22 0.42
N PHE A 88 -6.30 -18.89 -0.63
CA PHE A 88 -6.65 -19.25 -2.00
C PHE A 88 -6.67 -20.76 -2.19
N ASN A 89 -5.67 -21.48 -1.70
CA ASN A 89 -5.61 -22.94 -1.76
C ASN A 89 -6.75 -23.58 -0.97
N ALA A 90 -7.07 -23.07 0.21
CA ALA A 90 -8.20 -23.54 1.00
C ALA A 90 -9.54 -23.37 0.26
N SER A 91 -9.71 -22.24 -0.43
CA SER A 91 -10.88 -21.98 -1.28
C SER A 91 -10.97 -22.97 -2.44
N LEU A 92 -9.86 -23.28 -3.10
CA LEU A 92 -9.81 -24.31 -4.16
C LEU A 92 -10.18 -25.70 -3.62
N TRP A 93 -9.69 -26.06 -2.43
CA TRP A 93 -10.07 -27.31 -1.76
C TRP A 93 -11.57 -27.38 -1.46
N ALA A 94 -12.16 -26.27 -1.00
CA ALA A 94 -13.61 -26.21 -0.76
C ALA A 94 -14.42 -26.39 -2.05
N LEU A 95 -13.96 -25.84 -3.18
CA LEU A 95 -14.60 -26.01 -4.48
C LEU A 95 -14.48 -27.45 -5.03
N LEU A 96 -13.43 -28.18 -4.63
CA LEU A 96 -13.27 -29.59 -4.99
C LEU A 96 -14.21 -30.53 -4.21
N ASP A 97 -14.80 -30.10 -3.09
CA ASP A 97 -15.79 -30.89 -2.35
C ASP A 97 -16.99 -31.22 -3.26
N ARG A 98 -17.34 -32.51 -3.38
CA ARG A 98 -18.50 -32.98 -4.16
C ARG A 98 -19.79 -32.24 -3.82
N ARG A 99 -19.95 -31.77 -2.58
CA ARG A 99 -21.13 -31.00 -2.14
C ARG A 99 -21.19 -29.60 -2.75
N ALA A 100 -20.05 -29.00 -3.09
CA ALA A 100 -19.96 -27.70 -3.76
C ALA A 100 -20.10 -27.81 -5.29
N GLN A 101 -19.95 -29.02 -5.86
CA GLN A 101 -20.03 -29.25 -7.31
C GLN A 101 -21.45 -29.18 -7.89
N LYS A 102 -22.50 -29.25 -7.05
CA LYS A 102 -23.88 -29.04 -7.48
C LYS A 102 -24.46 -27.85 -6.73
N PRO A 103 -24.89 -26.77 -7.43
CA PRO A 103 -25.62 -25.69 -6.78
C PRO A 103 -26.89 -26.25 -6.14
N ALA A 104 -27.19 -25.85 -4.91
CA ALA A 104 -28.40 -26.27 -4.23
C ALA A 104 -29.62 -25.84 -5.08
N ALA A 105 -30.48 -26.80 -5.42
CA ALA A 105 -31.72 -26.50 -6.13
C ALA A 105 -32.66 -25.76 -5.18
N PHE A 106 -32.60 -24.42 -5.22
CA PHE A 106 -33.53 -23.59 -4.47
C PHE A 106 -34.88 -23.59 -5.21
N SER A 107 -35.82 -24.41 -4.76
CA SER A 107 -37.20 -24.33 -5.21
C SER A 107 -37.93 -23.28 -4.37
N PHE A 108 -38.18 -22.11 -4.95
CA PHE A 108 -38.94 -21.07 -4.29
C PHE A 108 -40.40 -21.51 -4.10
N VAL A 109 -40.78 -21.85 -2.88
CA VAL A 109 -42.15 -22.20 -2.52
C VAL A 109 -42.81 -20.96 -1.94
N LYS A 110 -43.57 -20.25 -2.78
CA LYS A 110 -44.30 -19.01 -2.44
C LYS A 110 -45.14 -19.08 -1.16
N ARG A 111 -45.56 -20.26 -0.72
CA ARG A 111 -46.37 -20.48 0.50
C ARG A 111 -45.54 -20.54 1.80
N ARG A 112 -44.24 -20.83 1.71
CA ARG A 112 -43.33 -21.02 2.86
C ARG A 112 -42.27 -19.91 2.93
N ASP A 113 -41.75 -19.48 1.78
CA ASP A 113 -40.61 -18.55 1.68
C ASP A 113 -41.01 -17.08 1.60
N ARG A 114 -42.33 -16.79 1.62
CA ARG A 114 -42.89 -15.43 1.64
C ARG A 114 -43.10 -14.90 3.07
N VAL A 115 -42.72 -15.66 4.09
CA VAL A 115 -42.75 -15.20 5.48
C VAL A 115 -41.52 -14.33 5.69
N TYR A 116 -41.71 -13.02 5.60
CA TYR A 116 -40.72 -12.05 6.05
C TYR A 116 -40.58 -12.21 7.58
N GLN A 117 -39.55 -12.92 8.04
CA GLN A 117 -39.16 -12.87 9.45
C GLN A 117 -38.50 -11.52 9.73
N THR A 118 -39.29 -10.45 9.75
CA THR A 118 -38.91 -9.22 10.43
C THR A 118 -38.98 -9.51 11.93
N ARG A 119 -37.83 -9.81 12.53
CA ARG A 119 -37.71 -9.81 13.99
C ARG A 119 -38.00 -8.39 14.49
N SER A 120 -39.08 -8.24 15.26
CA SER A 120 -39.31 -7.11 16.17
C SER A 120 -38.42 -7.26 17.41
#